data_AF-A0A1M6N911-F1
#
_entry.id   AF-A0A1M6N911-F1
#
_cell.length_a   1.000
_cell.length_b   1.000
_cell.length_c   1.000
_cell.angle_alpha   90.00
_cell.angle_beta   90.00
_cell.angle_gamma   90.00
#
_symmetry.space_group_name_H-M   'P 1'
#
loop_
_entity.id
_entity.type
_entity.pdbx_description
1 polymer ?
#
loop_
_entity_poly.entity_id
_entity_poly.type
_entity_poly.pdbx_seq_one_letter_code
_entity_poly.pdbx_strand_id
1 'polypeptide(L)' 'MKALDNLSWPIVILVALTLGLAPFTPEPHIWEKLKLLAVGELVKPIDWFDFVLHGAPWVVLVLKAAQTVRKQVD' A
#
# COMPACT_ATOMS: atom_id res chain seq x y z
N MET A 1 -14.50 -7.83 6.97
CA MET A 1 -14.16 -7.23 8.28
C MET A 1 -14.89 -5.93 8.40
N LYS A 2 -15.59 -5.65 9.51
CA LYS A 2 -16.38 -4.42 9.68
C LYS A 2 -15.57 -3.13 9.42
N ALA A 3 -14.27 -3.16 9.72
CA ALA A 3 -13.37 -2.01 9.53
C ALA A 3 -13.23 -1.56 8.06
N LEU A 4 -13.00 -2.49 7.12
CA LEU A 4 -12.81 -2.16 5.70
C LEU A 4 -14.10 -1.71 5.00
N ASP A 5 -15.25 -2.15 5.51
CA ASP A 5 -16.57 -1.77 4.98
C ASP A 5 -16.87 -0.29 5.20
N ASN A 6 -16.41 0.25 6.34
CA ASN A 6 -16.63 1.64 6.74
C ASN A 6 -15.65 2.63 6.11
N LEU A 7 -14.58 2.15 5.46
CA LEU A 7 -13.62 3.03 4.78
C LEU A 7 -14.20 3.55 3.47
N SER A 8 -14.16 4.87 3.26
CA SER A 8 -14.60 5.48 2.00
C SER A 8 -13.66 5.12 0.84
N TRP A 9 -14.22 4.67 -0.29
CA TRP A 9 -13.46 4.34 -1.50
C TRP A 9 -12.57 5.49 -2.00
N PRO A 10 -13.09 6.73 -2.16
CA PRO A 10 -12.27 7.88 -2.50
C PRO A 10 -11.06 8.07 -1.59
N ILE A 11 -11.22 7.90 -0.27
CA ILE A 11 -10.12 8.06 0.69
C ILE A 11 -9.07 6.98 0.48
N VAL A 12 -9.49 5.71 0.39
CA VAL A 12 -8.55 4.59 0.21
C VAL A 12 -7.76 4.74 -1.09
N ILE A 13 -8.44 5.09 -2.19
CA ILE A 13 -7.81 5.32 -3.49
C ILE A 13 -6.86 6.52 -3.41
N LEU A 14 -7.30 7.64 -2.85
CA LEU A 14 -6.48 8.85 -2.75
C LEU A 14 -5.22 8.61 -1.93
N VAL A 15 -5.30 7.93 -0.79
CA VAL A 15 -4.14 7.62 0.05
C VAL A 15 -3.19 6.63 -0.66
N ALA A 16 -3.72 5.62 -1.36
CA ALA A 16 -2.88 4.70 -2.14
C ALA A 16 -2.15 5.39 -3.29
N LEU A 17 -2.84 6.26 -4.02
CA LEU A 17 -2.27 6.99 -5.15
C LEU A 17 -1.40 8.19 -4.75
N THR A 18 -1.46 8.65 -3.50
CA THR A 18 -0.63 9.75 -2.99
C THR A 18 0.47 9.22 -2.08
N LEU A 19 0.14 8.94 -0.81
CA LEU A 19 1.10 8.41 0.16
C LEU A 19 1.73 7.10 -0.31
N GLY A 20 0.96 6.20 -0.94
CA GLY A 20 1.49 4.92 -1.41
C GLY A 20 2.45 5.02 -2.59
N LEU A 21 2.44 6.14 -3.34
CA LEU A 21 3.31 6.40 -4.48
C LEU A 21 4.36 7.47 -4.21
N ALA A 22 4.32 8.14 -3.06
CA ALA A 22 5.26 9.19 -2.74
C ALA A 22 6.69 8.65 -2.56
N PRO A 23 7.72 9.46 -2.86
CA PRO A 23 7.68 10.61 -3.77
C PRO A 23 7.47 10.16 -5.23
N PHE A 24 6.85 10.98 -6.06
CA PHE A 24 6.60 10.59 -7.46
C PHE A 24 7.84 10.68 -8.37
N THR A 25 8.87 11.39 -7.93
CA THR A 25 10.13 11.56 -8.65
C THR A 25 11.33 11.48 -7.68
N PRO A 26 12.48 10.92 -8.11
CA PRO A 26 12.70 10.24 -9.39
C PRO A 26 11.94 8.90 -9.50
N GLU A 27 11.63 8.25 -8.38
CA GLU A 27 10.78 7.05 -8.30
C GLU A 27 10.10 6.92 -6.93
N PRO A 28 8.97 6.18 -6.83
CA PRO A 28 8.30 5.91 -5.55
C PRO A 28 9.17 5.17 -4.54
N HIS A 29 9.06 5.54 -3.27
CA HIS A 29 9.77 4.84 -2.19
C HIS A 29 9.41 3.35 -2.15
N ILE A 30 8.13 2.99 -2.34
CA ILE A 30 7.73 1.59 -2.39
C ILE A 30 8.51 0.80 -3.45
N TRP A 31 8.79 1.42 -4.60
CA TRP A 31 9.53 0.77 -5.68
C TRP A 31 11.02 0.61 -5.35
N GLU A 32 11.64 1.65 -4.80
CA GLU A 32 13.00 1.58 -4.27
C GLU A 32 13.15 0.45 -3.24
N LYS A 33 12.24 0.38 -2.26
CA LYS A 33 12.30 -0.62 -1.20
C LYS A 33 12.01 -2.03 -1.68
N LEU A 34 11.12 -2.21 -2.68
CA LEU A 34 10.94 -3.51 -3.34
C LEU A 34 12.22 -4.00 -4.03
N LYS A 35 12.99 -3.10 -4.67
CA LYS A 35 14.28 -3.45 -5.28
C LYS A 35 15.29 -3.85 -4.22
N LEU A 36 15.40 -3.11 -3.12
CA LEU A 36 16.26 -3.46 -1.98
C LEU A 36 15.87 -4.81 -1.36
N LEU A 37 14.57 -5.07 -1.21
CA LEU A 37 14.05 -6.33 -0.70
C LEU A 37 14.43 -7.50 -1.62
N ALA A 38 14.32 -7.32 -2.93
CA ALA A 38 14.63 -8.34 -3.92
C ALA A 38 16.11 -8.76 -3.93
N VAL A 39 17.03 -7.82 -3.62
CA VAL A 39 18.46 -8.10 -3.52
C VAL A 39 18.94 -8.41 -2.10
N GLY A 40 18.04 -8.42 -1.10
CA GLY A 40 18.37 -8.72 0.29
C GLY A 40 19.06 -7.57 1.05
N GLU A 41 18.97 -6.34 0.56
CA GLU A 41 19.62 -5.16 1.14
C GLU A 41 18.67 -4.24 1.93
N LEU A 42 17.41 -4.65 2.12
CA LEU A 42 16.47 -3.96 2.99
C LEU A 42 16.81 -4.22 4.48
N VAL A 43 17.91 -3.64 4.96
CA VAL A 43 18.46 -3.95 6.30
C VAL A 43 18.28 -2.82 7.31
N LYS A 44 18.15 -1.57 6.85
CA LYS A 44 18.05 -0.43 7.76
C LYS A 44 16.62 -0.34 8.32
N PRO A 45 16.44 -0.09 9.63
CA PRO A 45 15.11 0.07 10.21
C PRO A 45 14.26 1.15 9.52
N ILE A 46 14.91 2.23 9.05
CA ILE A 46 14.21 3.29 8.33
C ILE A 46 13.67 2.83 6.97
N ASP A 47 14.39 1.95 6.28
CA ASP A 47 13.94 1.41 4.98
C ASP A 47 12.74 0.47 5.18
N TRP A 48 12.71 -0.29 6.28
CA TRP A 48 11.54 -1.08 6.68
C TRP A 48 10.34 -0.21 7.02
N PHE A 49 10.55 0.85 7.81
CA PHE A 49 9.48 1.81 8.11
C PHE A 49 8.92 2.42 6.82
N ASP A 50 9.80 2.85 5.93
CA ASP A 50 9.43 3.47 4.66
C ASP A 50 8.67 2.50 3.74
N PHE A 51 9.12 1.24 3.65
CA PHE A 51 8.44 0.18 2.94
C PHE A 51 7.03 -0.08 3.48
N VAL A 52 6.87 -0.17 4.80
CA VAL A 52 5.57 -0.38 5.43
C VAL A 52 4.66 0.84 5.26
N LEU A 53 5.18 2.05 5.44
CA LEU A 53 4.41 3.28 5.32
C LEU A 53 3.82 3.46 3.92
N HIS A 54 4.63 3.23 2.88
CA HIS A 54 4.21 3.37 1.49
C HIS A 54 3.46 2.12 0.99
N GLY A 55 3.75 0.94 1.55
CA GLY A 55 3.08 -0.33 1.20
C GLY A 55 1.70 -0.52 1.83
N ALA A 56 1.48 -0.04 3.06
CA ALA A 56 0.23 -0.25 3.80
C ALA A 56 -1.02 0.28 3.05
N PRO A 57 -1.01 1.47 2.41
CA PRO A 57 -2.12 1.94 1.59
C PRO A 57 -2.54 0.95 0.49
N TRP A 58 -1.58 0.31 -0.18
CA TRP A 58 -1.84 -0.68 -1.22
C TRP A 58 -2.46 -1.95 -0.66
N VAL A 59 -1.97 -2.43 0.47
CA VAL A 59 -2.55 -3.60 1.17
C VAL A 59 -4.01 -3.32 1.54
N VAL A 60 -4.31 -2.14 2.09
CA VAL A 60 -5.68 -1.74 2.43
C VAL A 60 -6.56 -1.68 1.17
N LEU A 61 -6.07 -1.10 0.08
CA LEU A 61 -6.78 -1.03 -1.21
C LEU A 61 -7.12 -2.43 -1.75
N VAL A 62 -6.14 -3.34 -1.80
CA VAL A 62 -6.33 -4.72 -2.28
C VAL A 62 -7.30 -5.49 -1.39
N LEU A 63 -7.16 -5.40 -0.07
CA LEU A 63 -8.05 -6.08 0.85
C LEU A 63 -9.50 -5.58 0.75
N LYS A 64 -9.68 -4.26 0.61
CA LYS A 64 -11.01 -3.67 0.39
C LYS A 64 -11.62 -4.15 -0.92
N ALA A 65 -10.86 -4.14 -2.02
CA ALA A 65 -11.31 -4.62 -3.32
C ALA A 65 -11.69 -6.11 -3.29
N ALA A 66 -10.84 -6.97 -2.74
CA ALA A 66 -11.12 -8.39 -2.60
C ALA A 66 -12.39 -8.65 -1.77
N GLN A 67 -12.58 -7.91 -0.68
CA GLN A 67 -13.80 -8.02 0.13
C GLN A 67 -15.05 -7.58 -0.64
N THR A 68 -14.98 -6.48 -1.40
CA THR A 68 -16.10 -5.99 -2.20
C THR A 68 -16.48 -6.98 -3.29
N VAL A 69 -15.50 -7.55 -4.00
CA VAL A 69 -15.76 -8.59 -5.01
C VAL A 69 -16.39 -9.83 -4.37
N ARG A 70 -15.87 -10.31 -3.23
CA ARG A 70 -16.43 -11.48 -2.55
C ARG A 70 -17.90 -11.28 -2.18
N LYS A 71 -18.25 -10.11 -1.64
CA LYS A 71 -19.64 -9.76 -1.29
C LYS A 71 -20.59 -9.59 -2.47
N GLN A 72 -20.08 -9.46 -3.70
CA GLN A 72 -20.90 -9.40 -4.90
C GLN A 72 -21.22 -10.80 -5.46
N VAL A 73 -20.42 -11.80 -5.09
CA VAL A 73 -20.57 -13.19 -5.51
C VAL A 73 -21.37 -14.02 -4.50
N ASP A 74 -21.34 -13.61 -3.22
CA ASP A 74 -22.20 -14.11 -2.14
C ASP A 74 -23.62 -13.48 -2.20
#